data_AF-A0A0A9XCQ0-F1
#
_entry.id   AF-A0A0A9XCQ0-F1
#
_cell.length_a   1.000
_cell.length_b   1.000
_cell.length_c   1.000
_cell.angle_alpha   90.00
_cell.angle_beta   90.00
_cell.angle_gamma   90.00
#
_symmetry.space_group_name_H-M   'P 1'
#
loop_
_entity.id
_entity.type
_entity.pdbx_description
1 polymer ?
#
loop_
_entity_poly.entity_id
_entity_poly.type
_entity_poly.pdbx_seq_one_letter_code
_entity_poly.pdbx_strand_id
1 'polypeptide(L)'
;EDEARVSSLQHSRIKWTENDEKFYAKKLKNNMANLKLVGLKPKEKVESLIEVVKNSSFMGSGGKRKEIRSLKNRDQWFDWECEKFRKRALKFHSILRKHESDYARILYTKSRGSYKALIKTKEAKYHDDLADEFTKL
;
A
#
# COMPACT_ATOMS: atom_id res chain seq x y z
N GLU A 1 16.51 36.76 -3.99
CA GLU A 1 15.17 36.21 -3.70
C GLU A 1 14.88 34.88 -4.41
N ASP A 2 15.89 34.08 -4.78
CA ASP A 2 15.68 32.84 -5.56
C ASP A 2 16.04 31.52 -4.85
N GLU A 3 16.35 31.55 -3.55
CA GLU A 3 16.67 30.32 -2.79
C GLU A 3 15.45 29.66 -2.15
N ALA A 4 14.31 30.35 -2.07
CA ALA A 4 13.15 29.87 -1.32
C ALA A 4 12.24 28.87 -2.08
N ARG A 5 12.45 28.67 -3.38
CA ARG A 5 11.56 27.82 -4.21
C ARG A 5 11.99 26.37 -4.39
N VAL A 6 13.18 25.97 -3.94
CA VAL A 6 13.67 24.59 -4.13
C VAL A 6 13.29 23.65 -2.96
N SER A 7 12.68 24.17 -1.89
CA SER A 7 12.43 23.42 -0.65
C SER A 7 11.15 22.54 -0.66
N SER A 8 10.24 22.68 -1.63
CA SER A 8 8.96 21.94 -1.63
C SER A 8 8.97 20.62 -2.39
N LEU A 9 10.07 20.24 -3.03
CA LEU A 9 10.25 18.89 -3.59
C LEU A 9 11.01 18.01 -2.59
N GLN A 10 10.48 17.89 -1.37
CA GLN A 10 10.72 16.67 -0.58
C GLN A 10 10.05 15.51 -1.33
N HIS A 11 10.74 15.01 -2.36
CA HIS A 11 10.59 13.63 -2.77
C HIS A 11 10.80 12.84 -1.50
N SER A 12 9.72 12.31 -0.92
CA SER A 12 9.81 11.25 0.04
C SER A 12 10.62 10.17 -0.68
N ARG A 13 11.93 10.13 -0.41
CA ARG A 13 12.82 9.09 -0.94
C ARG A 13 12.28 7.81 -0.33
N ILE A 14 11.40 7.14 -1.07
CA ILE A 14 10.78 5.89 -0.66
C ILE A 14 11.95 4.99 -0.32
N LYS A 15 12.12 4.70 0.97
CA LYS A 15 13.17 3.81 1.43
C LYS A 15 12.89 2.43 0.84
N TRP A 16 13.84 1.89 0.10
CA TRP A 16 13.77 0.52 -0.38
C TRP A 16 13.62 -0.41 0.82
N THR A 17 12.65 -1.31 0.74
CA THR A 17 12.51 -2.41 1.69
C THR A 17 13.31 -3.62 1.20
N GLU A 18 13.63 -4.56 2.10
CA GLU A 18 14.26 -5.83 1.72
C GLU A 18 13.46 -6.62 0.67
N ASN A 19 12.13 -6.45 0.67
CA ASN A 19 11.28 -7.07 -0.34
C ASN A 19 11.45 -6.39 -1.70
N ASP A 20 11.56 -5.07 -1.74
CA ASP A 20 11.80 -4.32 -2.98
C ASP A 20 13.11 -4.75 -3.63
N GLU A 21 14.16 -4.94 -2.81
CA GLU A 21 15.44 -5.46 -3.27
C GLU A 21 15.32 -6.87 -3.87
N LYS A 22 14.66 -7.80 -3.17
CA LYS A 22 14.43 -9.17 -3.67
C LYS A 22 13.61 -9.17 -4.96
N PHE A 23 12.59 -8.33 -5.06
CA PHE A 23 11.76 -8.22 -6.27
C PHE A 23 12.52 -7.60 -7.44
N TYR A 24 13.28 -6.54 -7.19
CA TYR A 24 14.13 -5.90 -8.18
C TYR A 24 15.16 -6.88 -8.73
N ALA A 25 15.89 -7.57 -7.86
CA ALA A 25 16.90 -8.56 -8.25
C ALA A 25 16.30 -9.67 -9.13
N LYS A 26 15.10 -10.17 -8.77
CA LYS A 26 14.37 -11.16 -9.57
C LYS A 26 13.97 -10.62 -10.94
N LYS A 27 13.42 -9.41 -11.02
CA LYS A 27 13.04 -8.77 -12.29
C LYS A 27 14.25 -8.52 -13.18
N LEU A 28 15.32 -7.99 -12.59
CA LEU A 28 16.57 -7.71 -13.31
C LEU A 28 17.14 -8.99 -13.90
N LYS A 29 17.20 -10.08 -13.13
CA LYS A 29 17.66 -11.38 -13.62
C LYS A 29 16.82 -11.89 -14.79
N ASN A 30 15.49 -11.79 -14.71
CA ASN A 30 14.60 -12.20 -15.80
C ASN A 30 14.77 -11.33 -17.05
N ASN A 31 14.87 -10.02 -16.90
CA ASN A 31 15.04 -9.09 -18.02
C ASN A 31 16.41 -9.25 -18.69
N MET A 32 17.47 -9.48 -17.89
CA MET A 32 18.81 -9.79 -18.39
C MET A 32 18.87 -11.12 -19.15
N ALA A 33 18.14 -12.14 -18.70
CA ALA A 33 18.08 -13.43 -19.40
C ALA A 33 17.46 -13.34 -20.80
N ASN A 34 16.57 -12.37 -21.03
CA ASN A 34 15.93 -12.13 -22.32
C ASN A 34 16.67 -11.12 -23.21
N LEU A 35 17.76 -10.52 -22.71
CA LEU A 35 18.47 -9.46 -23.40
C LEU A 35 19.42 -10.03 -24.47
N LYS A 36 19.19 -9.66 -25.74
CA LYS A 36 20.08 -10.02 -26.85
C LYS A 36 20.97 -8.84 -27.21
N LEU A 37 22.24 -8.89 -26.80
CA LEU A 37 23.23 -7.85 -27.09
C LEU A 37 24.14 -8.17 -28.28
N VAL A 38 24.04 -9.38 -28.83
CA VAL A 38 24.88 -9.84 -29.94
C VAL A 38 24.51 -9.08 -31.21
N GLY A 39 25.50 -8.50 -31.89
CA GLY A 39 25.32 -7.73 -33.14
C GLY A 39 25.03 -6.23 -32.96
N LEU A 40 24.82 -5.76 -31.73
CA LEU A 40 24.58 -4.33 -31.46
C LEU A 40 25.89 -3.51 -31.38
N LYS A 41 25.82 -2.24 -31.77
CA LYS A 41 26.92 -1.28 -31.56
C LYS A 41 27.07 -0.97 -30.07
N PRO A 42 28.26 -0.54 -29.61
CA PRO A 42 28.50 -0.26 -28.18
C PRO A 42 27.47 0.69 -27.54
N LYS A 43 27.04 1.73 -28.26
CA LYS A 43 26.05 2.70 -27.78
C LYS A 43 24.66 2.07 -27.57
N GLU A 44 24.21 1.27 -28.53
CA GLU A 44 22.92 0.56 -28.50
C GLU A 44 22.89 -0.50 -27.39
N LYS A 45 24.04 -1.13 -27.12
CA LYS A 45 24.20 -2.05 -25.97
C LYS A 45 23.99 -1.32 -24.64
N VAL A 46 24.59 -0.14 -24.48
CA VAL A 46 24.44 0.68 -23.27
C VAL A 46 23.01 1.15 -23.09
N GLU A 47 22.37 1.64 -24.16
CA GLU A 47 20.96 2.07 -24.12
C GLU A 47 20.04 0.90 -23.72
N SER A 48 20.25 -0.28 -24.29
CA SER A 48 19.50 -1.50 -23.96
C SER A 48 19.70 -1.92 -22.49
N LEU A 49 20.91 -1.80 -21.94
CA LEU A 49 21.18 -2.08 -20.52
C LEU A 49 20.50 -1.06 -19.60
N ILE A 50 20.54 0.23 -19.94
CA ILE A 50 19.86 1.29 -19.20
C ILE A 50 18.35 1.03 -19.18
N GLU A 51 17.77 0.61 -20.31
CA GLU A 51 16.36 0.30 -20.42
C GLU A 51 15.98 -0.92 -19.57
N VAL A 52 16.81 -1.96 -19.53
CA VAL A 52 16.62 -3.11 -18.63
C VAL A 52 16.63 -2.68 -17.17
N VAL A 53 17.55 -1.81 -16.75
CA VAL A 53 17.58 -1.27 -15.38
C VAL A 53 16.32 -0.48 -15.07
N LYS A 54 15.91 0.43 -15.97
CA LYS A 54 14.67 1.22 -15.83
C LYS A 54 13.44 0.33 -15.70
N ASN A 55 13.28 -0.66 -16.60
CA ASN A 55 12.14 -1.58 -16.59
C ASN A 55 12.13 -2.48 -15.34
N SER A 56 13.31 -2.80 -14.80
CA SER A 56 13.43 -3.57 -13.56
C SER A 56 13.11 -2.72 -12.32
N SER A 57 13.41 -1.41 -12.36
CA SER A 57 13.14 -0.46 -11.27
C SER A 57 11.67 -0.04 -11.14
N PHE A 58 10.84 -0.29 -12.15
CA PHE A 58 9.43 0.11 -12.09
C PHE A 58 8.70 -0.69 -11.00
N MET A 59 8.26 0.03 -9.96
CA MET A 59 7.45 -0.50 -8.86
C MET A 59 6.05 -0.84 -9.37
N GLY A 60 5.92 -2.06 -9.86
CA GLY A 60 4.67 -2.64 -10.32
C GLY A 60 4.81 -4.14 -10.28
N SER A 61 4.15 -4.78 -9.32
CA SER A 61 4.13 -6.23 -9.20
C SER A 61 3.55 -6.83 -10.48
N GLY A 62 4.39 -7.50 -11.25
CA GLY A 62 3.91 -8.49 -12.21
C GLY A 62 3.09 -9.53 -11.45
N GLY A 63 1.81 -9.60 -11.77
CA GLY A 63 1.00 -10.80 -11.61
C GLY A 63 1.02 -11.47 -10.24
N LYS A 64 0.60 -10.75 -9.20
CA LYS A 64 -0.50 -11.19 -8.35
C LYS A 64 -1.19 -9.91 -7.90
N ARG A 65 -2.40 -9.62 -8.43
CA ARG A 65 -3.41 -8.97 -7.58
C ARG A 65 -3.30 -9.74 -6.28
N LYS A 66 -2.86 -9.10 -5.19
CA LYS A 66 -2.84 -9.75 -3.89
C LYS A 66 -4.16 -10.51 -3.84
N GLU A 67 -4.09 -11.84 -3.85
CA GLU A 67 -5.18 -12.64 -3.29
C GLU A 67 -5.58 -11.83 -2.10
N ILE A 68 -6.84 -11.36 -2.10
CA ILE A 68 -7.49 -10.70 -0.98
C ILE A 68 -6.91 -11.42 0.21
N ARG A 69 -5.94 -10.79 0.92
CA ARG A 69 -5.10 -11.51 1.89
C ARG A 69 -6.12 -12.24 2.72
N SER A 70 -6.11 -13.58 2.62
CA SER A 70 -7.14 -14.39 3.24
C SER A 70 -7.30 -13.82 4.64
N LEU A 71 -8.53 -13.53 5.05
CA LEU A 71 -8.88 -12.94 6.34
C LEU A 71 -8.32 -13.70 7.57
N LYS A 72 -7.41 -14.67 7.37
CA LYS A 72 -6.73 -15.52 8.34
C LYS A 72 -5.96 -14.78 9.44
N ASN A 73 -5.62 -13.49 9.27
CA ASN A 73 -5.03 -12.66 10.34
C ASN A 73 -5.86 -11.39 10.62
N ARG A 74 -7.16 -11.39 10.32
CA ARG A 74 -8.05 -10.41 10.94
C ARG A 74 -8.47 -10.99 12.27
N ASP A 75 -8.41 -10.15 13.29
CA ASP A 75 -8.93 -10.49 14.62
C ASP A 75 -10.31 -11.12 14.45
N GLN A 76 -10.61 -12.21 15.16
CA GLN A 76 -11.80 -13.03 14.90
C GLN A 76 -13.11 -12.24 15.02
N TRP A 77 -13.07 -11.11 15.72
CA TRP A 77 -14.17 -10.16 15.87
C TRP A 77 -14.37 -9.20 14.67
N PHE A 78 -13.43 -9.14 13.73
CA PHE A 78 -13.49 -8.24 12.58
C PHE A 78 -14.28 -8.86 11.43
N ASP A 79 -15.39 -8.24 11.07
CA ASP A 79 -16.30 -8.76 10.05
C ASP A 79 -16.50 -7.83 8.82
N TRP A 80 -17.48 -8.19 7.98
CA TRP A 80 -17.83 -7.46 6.77
C TRP A 80 -18.30 -6.03 7.05
N GLU A 81 -18.89 -5.78 8.22
CA GLU A 81 -19.36 -4.46 8.62
C GLU A 81 -18.16 -3.56 8.96
N CYS A 82 -17.20 -4.07 9.73
CA CYS A 82 -15.94 -3.38 9.99
C CYS A 82 -15.24 -3.00 8.68
N GLU A 83 -15.23 -3.89 7.69
CA GLU A 83 -14.66 -3.61 6.37
C GLU A 83 -15.42 -2.52 5.61
N LYS A 84 -16.76 -2.55 5.65
CA LYS A 84 -17.62 -1.56 5.02
C LYS A 84 -17.35 -0.16 5.57
N PHE A 85 -17.27 -0.02 6.89
CA PHE A 85 -16.97 1.26 7.55
C PHE A 85 -15.54 1.73 7.27
N ARG A 86 -14.56 0.82 7.28
CA ARG A 86 -13.17 1.11 6.90
C ARG A 86 -13.09 1.67 5.47
N LYS A 87 -13.70 0.99 4.50
CA LYS A 87 -13.73 1.43 3.10
C LYS A 87 -14.38 2.81 2.95
N ARG A 88 -15.46 3.07 3.68
CA ARG A 88 -16.14 4.38 3.67
C ARG A 88 -15.23 5.50 4.21
N ALA A 89 -14.56 5.27 5.33
CA ALA A 89 -13.61 6.24 5.89
C ALA A 89 -12.44 6.51 4.93
N LEU A 90 -11.89 5.47 4.30
CA LEU A 90 -10.82 5.60 3.29
C LEU A 90 -11.29 6.35 2.04
N LYS A 91 -12.54 6.12 1.59
CA LYS A 91 -13.12 6.85 0.45
C LYS A 91 -13.16 8.36 0.74
N PHE A 92 -13.67 8.77 1.90
CA PHE A 92 -13.71 10.19 2.27
C PHE A 92 -12.32 10.77 2.51
N HIS A 93 -11.38 9.99 3.04
CA HIS A 93 -9.98 10.42 3.13
C HIS A 93 -9.36 10.67 1.75
N SER A 94 -9.66 9.81 0.77
CA SER A 94 -9.21 10.02 -0.61
C SER A 94 -9.84 11.25 -1.24
N ILE A 95 -11.11 11.56 -0.94
CA ILE A 95 -11.77 12.77 -1.42
C ILE A 95 -11.11 13.99 -0.77
N LEU A 96 -10.90 13.99 0.55
CA LEU A 96 -10.25 15.08 1.28
C LEU A 96 -8.84 15.37 0.75
N ARG A 97 -8.06 14.34 0.42
CA ARG A 97 -6.72 14.50 -0.17
C ARG A 97 -6.72 15.12 -1.57
N LYS A 98 -7.82 14.97 -2.33
CA LYS A 98 -7.98 15.54 -3.67
C LYS A 98 -8.61 16.93 -3.65
N HIS A 99 -9.56 17.11 -2.73
CA HIS A 99 -10.37 18.30 -2.59
C HIS A 99 -10.34 18.65 -1.11
N GLU A 100 -9.47 19.59 -0.74
CA GLU A 100 -9.29 20.04 0.64
C GLU A 100 -10.43 20.97 1.07
N SER A 101 -11.65 20.43 1.09
CA SER A 101 -12.85 21.14 1.52
C SER A 101 -13.23 20.77 2.95
N ASP A 102 -13.78 21.73 3.69
CA ASP A 102 -14.27 21.50 5.05
C ASP A 102 -15.41 20.47 5.07
N TYR A 103 -16.22 20.41 4.02
CA TYR A 103 -17.24 19.38 3.87
C TYR A 103 -16.63 17.98 3.80
N ALA A 104 -15.58 17.78 2.98
CA ALA A 104 -14.88 16.51 2.90
C ALA A 104 -14.20 16.15 4.23
N ARG A 105 -13.68 17.15 4.95
CA ARG A 105 -13.07 17.00 6.27
C ARG A 105 -14.09 16.51 7.30
N ILE A 106 -15.28 17.11 7.35
CA ILE A 106 -16.39 16.69 8.23
C ILE A 106 -16.80 15.25 7.92
N LEU A 107 -16.98 14.90 6.65
CA LEU A 107 -17.35 13.54 6.24
C LEU A 107 -16.30 12.49 6.63
N TYR A 108 -15.02 12.81 6.42
CA TYR A 108 -13.93 11.94 6.83
C TYR A 108 -13.90 11.77 8.35
N THR A 109 -13.98 12.86 9.12
CA THR A 109 -13.96 12.81 10.58
C THR A 109 -15.13 11.99 11.14
N LYS A 110 -16.35 12.22 10.64
CA LYS A 110 -17.54 11.45 11.05
C LYS A 110 -17.38 9.96 10.73
N SER A 111 -17.05 9.62 9.50
CA SER A 111 -16.90 8.22 9.07
C SER A 111 -15.76 7.49 9.80
N ARG A 112 -14.63 8.17 10.06
CA ARG A 112 -13.53 7.65 10.87
C ARG A 112 -13.95 7.44 12.32
N GLY A 113 -14.71 8.36 12.89
CA GLY A 113 -15.28 8.24 14.23
C GLY A 113 -16.17 7.01 14.36
N SER A 114 -17.14 6.85 13.46
CA SER A 114 -18.03 5.68 13.44
C SER A 114 -17.26 4.36 13.27
N TYR A 115 -16.25 4.33 12.39
CA TYR A 115 -15.41 3.14 12.23
C TYR A 115 -14.66 2.79 13.52
N LYS A 116 -14.02 3.77 14.17
CA LYS A 116 -13.30 3.55 15.43
C LYS A 116 -14.23 3.07 16.55
N ALA A 117 -15.42 3.64 16.67
CA ALA A 117 -16.41 3.22 17.66
C ALA A 117 -16.81 1.76 17.44
N LEU A 118 -17.17 1.39 16.19
CA LEU A 118 -17.55 0.03 15.84
C LEU A 118 -16.47 -1.00 16.18
N ILE A 119 -15.21 -0.69 15.85
CA ILE A 119 -14.07 -1.57 16.15
C ILE A 119 -13.95 -1.80 17.65
N LYS A 120 -13.94 -0.72 18.45
CA LYS A 120 -13.85 -0.83 19.91
C LYS A 120 -14.99 -1.66 20.50
N THR A 121 -16.22 -1.45 20.03
CA THR A 121 -17.38 -2.20 20.52
C THR A 121 -17.29 -3.69 20.20
N LYS A 122 -16.88 -4.05 18.97
CA LYS A 122 -16.77 -5.46 18.58
C LYS A 122 -15.60 -6.17 19.23
N GLU A 123 -14.47 -5.49 19.36
CA GLU A 123 -13.30 -5.98 20.09
C GLU A 123 -13.64 -6.25 21.56
N ALA A 124 -14.25 -5.27 22.25
CA ALA A 124 -14.66 -5.44 23.65
C ALA A 124 -15.63 -6.60 23.81
N LYS A 125 -16.70 -6.64 23.00
CA LYS A 125 -17.70 -7.71 23.06
C LYS A 125 -17.08 -9.10 22.88
N TYR A 126 -16.18 -9.25 21.91
CA TYR A 126 -15.52 -10.53 21.67
C TYR A 126 -14.66 -10.98 22.85
N HIS A 127 -13.95 -10.06 23.49
CA HIS A 127 -13.17 -10.38 24.68
C HIS A 127 -14.04 -10.69 25.90
N ASP A 128 -15.17 -10.00 26.05
CA ASP A 128 -16.17 -10.29 27.09
C ASP A 128 -16.78 -11.69 26.88
N ASP A 129 -17.20 -12.00 25.63
CA ASP A 129 -17.77 -13.31 25.26
C ASP A 129 -16.75 -14.45 25.53
N LEU A 130 -15.47 -14.24 25.19
CA LEU A 130 -14.41 -15.21 25.49
C LEU A 130 -14.21 -15.38 27.00
N ALA A 131 -14.18 -14.28 27.76
CA ALA A 131 -14.02 -14.35 29.21
C ALA A 131 -15.14 -15.19 29.84
N ASP A 132 -16.39 -14.94 29.44
CA ASP A 132 -17.56 -15.68 29.89
C ASP A 132 -17.52 -17.18 29.53
N GLU A 133 -16.96 -17.55 28.39
CA GLU A 133 -16.73 -18.95 28.01
C GLU A 133 -15.72 -19.63 28.95
N PHE A 134 -14.64 -18.92 29.33
CA PHE A 134 -13.64 -19.46 30.26
C PHE A 134 -14.15 -19.56 31.70
N THR A 135 -15.04 -18.69 32.16
CA THR A 135 -15.63 -18.76 33.52
C THR A 135 -16.73 -19.82 33.66
N LYS A 136 -17.28 -20.31 32.55
CA LYS A 136 -18.31 -21.38 32.53
C LYS A 136 -17.72 -22.79 32.41
N LEU A 137 -16.41 -22.91 32.22
CA LEU A 137 -15.63 -24.17 32.22
C LEU A 137 -15.13 -24.48 33.63
#